data_AF-A0A832DRU5-F1
#
_entry.id   AF-A0A832DRU5-F1
#
_cell.length_a   1.000
_cell.length_b   1.000
_cell.length_c   1.000
_cell.angle_alpha   90.00
_cell.angle_beta   90.00
_cell.angle_gamma   90.00
#
_symmetry.space_group_name_H-M   'P 1'
#
loop_
_entity.id
_entity.type
_entity.pdbx_description
1 polymer ?
#
loop_
_entity_poly.entity_id
_entity_poly.type
_entity_poly.pdbx_seq_one_letter_code
_entity_poly.pdbx_strand_id
1 'polypeptide(L)'
;MTPYIYAALILYAASLGLSIAGQTTASAAAGVASVALIGVVLTRTHRELEDLKNAYWDRLAGVWLGAEYTAAIWLFMLSGVGTQLLSAFLWLQLTSLFPAVMPGEVQITRPEEVGRFLGVGALALGVFALALVWFAAWVYLIDVFTRDLYLVRVATGSVGFRPFSATFYVIISLVTVGFLYFYWLYSVWRWISQLKTSTRLPHSSQGPAAQ
;
A
#
# COMPACT_ATOMS: atom_id res chain seq x y z
N MET A 1 11.64 -9.16 -5.90
CA MET A 1 10.40 -8.42 -5.51
C MET A 1 9.81 -7.62 -6.66
N THR A 2 10.64 -7.07 -7.54
CA THR A 2 10.27 -6.33 -8.75
C THR A 2 9.11 -6.91 -9.59
N PRO A 3 9.03 -8.23 -9.89
CA PRO A 3 7.89 -8.77 -10.65
C PRO A 3 6.55 -8.61 -9.91
N TYR A 4 6.54 -8.68 -8.57
CA TYR A 4 5.32 -8.48 -7.78
C TYR A 4 4.88 -7.01 -7.78
N ILE A 5 5.82 -6.06 -7.76
CA ILE A 5 5.53 -4.62 -7.85
C ILE A 5 4.90 -4.30 -9.20
N TYR A 6 5.46 -4.83 -10.29
CA TYR A 6 4.90 -4.63 -11.64
C TYR A 6 3.54 -5.33 -11.81
N ALA A 7 3.39 -6.56 -11.31
CA ALA A 7 2.09 -7.25 -11.35
C ALA A 7 1.02 -6.47 -10.57
N ALA A 8 1.37 -5.95 -9.38
CA ALA A 8 0.47 -5.12 -8.59
C ALA A 8 0.09 -3.82 -9.32
N LEU A 9 1.04 -3.17 -9.98
CA LEU A 9 0.80 -1.96 -10.78
C LEU A 9 -0.11 -2.25 -11.98
N ILE A 10 0.13 -3.34 -12.71
CA ILE A 10 -0.70 -3.75 -13.85
C ILE A 10 -2.13 -4.02 -13.38
N LEU A 11 -2.30 -4.74 -12.28
CA LEU A 11 -3.61 -5.03 -11.69
C LEU A 11 -4.31 -3.76 -11.20
N TYR A 12 -3.57 -2.80 -10.64
CA TYR A 12 -4.11 -1.50 -10.26
C TYR A 12 -4.60 -0.71 -11.48
N ALA A 13 -3.78 -0.61 -12.53
CA ALA A 13 -4.16 0.07 -13.76
C ALA A 13 -5.35 -0.62 -14.45
N ALA A 14 -5.37 -1.95 -14.45
CA ALA A 14 -6.49 -2.75 -14.95
C ALA A 14 -7.76 -2.51 -14.15
N SER A 15 -7.67 -2.41 -12.81
CA SER A 15 -8.81 -2.08 -11.95
C SER A 15 -9.44 -0.74 -12.34
N LEU A 16 -8.64 0.29 -12.59
CA LEU A 16 -9.12 1.60 -13.06
C LEU A 16 -9.77 1.49 -14.45
N GLY A 17 -9.11 0.84 -15.40
CA GLY A 17 -9.64 0.66 -16.76
C GLY A 17 -10.95 -0.13 -16.80
N LEU A 18 -11.06 -1.20 -16.01
CA LEU A 18 -12.28 -2.01 -15.88
C LEU A 18 -13.40 -1.22 -15.20
N SER A 19 -13.07 -0.35 -14.25
CA SER A 19 -14.06 0.55 -13.61
C SER A 19 -14.68 1.50 -14.64
N ILE A 20 -13.83 2.13 -15.46
CA ILE A 20 -14.26 3.04 -16.54
C ILE A 20 -15.12 2.29 -17.57
N ALA A 21 -14.77 1.03 -17.88
CA ALA A 21 -15.53 0.18 -18.78
C ALA A 21 -16.84 -0.38 -18.17
N GLY A 22 -17.21 0.00 -16.94
CA GLY A 22 -18.42 -0.46 -16.26
C GLY A 22 -18.35 -1.89 -15.70
N GLN A 23 -17.18 -2.55 -15.79
CA GLN A 23 -16.95 -3.92 -15.32
C GLN A 23 -16.57 -3.94 -13.83
N THR A 24 -17.53 -3.58 -12.97
CA THR A 24 -17.28 -3.30 -11.55
C THR A 24 -16.78 -4.50 -10.73
N THR A 25 -17.28 -5.71 -10.99
CA THR A 25 -16.81 -6.93 -10.31
C THR A 25 -15.36 -7.28 -10.72
N ALA A 26 -15.05 -7.20 -12.00
CA ALA A 26 -13.69 -7.44 -12.50
C ALA A 26 -12.71 -6.36 -12.01
N SER A 27 -13.16 -5.10 -11.96
CA SER A 27 -12.41 -3.98 -11.40
C SER A 27 -12.04 -4.20 -9.94
N ALA A 28 -13.01 -4.62 -9.11
CA ALA A 28 -12.76 -4.93 -7.70
C ALA A 28 -11.85 -6.14 -7.53
N ALA A 29 -12.02 -7.20 -8.32
CA ALA A 29 -11.13 -8.36 -8.28
C ALA A 29 -9.67 -7.99 -8.61
N ALA A 30 -9.46 -7.17 -9.64
CA ALA A 30 -8.14 -6.65 -9.99
C ALA A 30 -7.57 -5.74 -8.88
N GLY A 31 -8.41 -4.89 -8.27
CA GLY A 31 -8.05 -4.04 -7.15
C GLY A 31 -7.62 -4.83 -5.91
N VAL A 32 -8.41 -5.85 -5.53
CA VAL A 32 -8.09 -6.79 -4.43
C VAL A 32 -6.77 -7.50 -4.67
N ALA A 33 -6.57 -8.03 -5.88
CA ALA A 33 -5.33 -8.70 -6.25
C ALA A 33 -4.12 -7.74 -6.18
N SER A 34 -4.28 -6.49 -6.61
CA SER A 34 -3.25 -5.46 -6.48
C SER A 34 -2.90 -5.19 -5.01
N VAL A 35 -3.90 -4.96 -4.15
CA VAL A 35 -3.72 -4.70 -2.71
C VAL A 35 -3.02 -5.88 -2.03
N ALA A 36 -3.42 -7.11 -2.34
CA ALA A 36 -2.80 -8.32 -1.79
C ALA A 36 -1.33 -8.43 -2.19
N LEU A 37 -0.99 -8.18 -3.45
CA LEU A 37 0.40 -8.19 -3.92
C LEU A 37 1.24 -7.09 -3.27
N ILE A 38 0.68 -5.89 -3.08
CA ILE A 38 1.33 -4.81 -2.34
C ILE A 38 1.64 -5.28 -0.90
N GLY A 39 0.67 -5.89 -0.22
CA GLY A 39 0.86 -6.43 1.12
C GLY A 39 1.97 -7.50 1.19
N VAL A 40 2.06 -8.37 0.19
CA VAL A 40 3.16 -9.34 0.06
C VAL A 40 4.51 -8.64 -0.10
N VAL A 41 4.59 -7.61 -0.95
CA VAL A 41 5.82 -6.81 -1.13
C VAL A 41 6.22 -6.17 0.20
N LEU A 42 5.30 -5.44 0.84
CA LEU A 42 5.56 -4.77 2.12
C LEU A 42 6.02 -5.74 3.21
N THR A 43 5.39 -6.91 3.31
CA THR A 43 5.77 -7.94 4.28
C THR A 43 7.18 -8.47 4.03
N ARG A 44 7.55 -8.71 2.76
CA ARG A 44 8.90 -9.17 2.43
C ARG A 44 9.94 -8.08 2.67
N THR A 45 9.62 -6.84 2.30
CA THR A 45 10.47 -5.67 2.56
C THR A 45 10.71 -5.47 4.05
N HIS A 46 9.66 -5.60 4.87
CA HIS A 46 9.77 -5.52 6.32
C HIS A 46 10.75 -6.56 6.87
N ARG A 47 10.64 -7.84 6.46
CA ARG A 47 11.58 -8.89 6.87
C ARG A 47 13.02 -8.56 6.47
N GLU A 48 13.24 -8.09 5.24
CA GLU A 48 14.60 -7.71 4.81
C GLU A 48 15.16 -6.51 5.59
N LEU A 49 14.30 -5.59 6.02
CA LEU A 49 14.68 -4.49 6.88
C LEU A 49 15.03 -4.96 8.30
N GLU A 50 14.29 -5.93 8.84
CA GLU A 50 14.61 -6.56 10.13
C GLU A 50 15.96 -7.29 10.08
N ASP A 51 16.23 -8.02 9.00
CA ASP A 51 17.54 -8.67 8.80
C ASP A 51 18.68 -7.65 8.79
N LEU A 52 18.50 -6.52 8.10
CA LEU A 52 19.47 -5.43 8.07
C LEU A 52 19.66 -4.79 9.45
N LYS A 53 18.56 -4.56 10.18
CA LYS A 53 18.60 -4.04 11.56
C LYS A 53 19.42 -4.96 12.46
N ASN A 54 19.15 -6.27 12.41
CA ASN A 54 19.86 -7.25 13.21
C ASN A 54 21.36 -7.30 12.86
N ALA A 55 21.70 -7.19 11.57
CA ALA A 55 23.09 -7.14 11.12
C ALA A 55 23.86 -5.89 11.59
N TYR A 56 23.16 -4.78 11.85
CA TYR A 56 23.74 -3.51 12.32
C TYR A 56 23.35 -3.16 13.75
N TRP A 57 22.93 -4.15 14.53
CA TRP A 57 22.43 -3.94 15.88
C TRP A 57 23.41 -3.15 16.75
N ASP A 58 24.71 -3.45 16.67
CA ASP A 58 25.73 -2.74 17.46
C ASP A 58 25.86 -1.24 17.12
N ARG A 59 25.52 -0.85 15.89
CA ARG A 59 25.53 0.54 15.43
C ARG A 59 24.17 1.23 15.59
N LEU A 60 23.12 0.45 15.78
CA LEU A 60 21.73 0.90 15.95
C LEU A 60 21.26 0.76 17.41
N ALA A 61 22.12 0.31 18.32
CA ALA A 61 21.85 0.09 19.74
C ALA A 61 21.49 1.43 20.42
N GLY A 62 20.20 1.76 20.43
CA GLY A 62 19.67 3.03 20.93
C GLY A 62 18.62 3.68 20.02
N VAL A 63 18.48 3.20 18.78
CA VAL A 63 17.47 3.68 17.83
C VAL A 63 16.22 2.79 17.90
N TRP A 64 15.10 3.36 18.34
CA TRP A 64 13.82 2.66 18.34
C TRP A 64 13.30 2.47 16.91
N LEU A 65 13.51 1.27 16.37
CA LEU A 65 12.95 0.81 15.09
C LEU A 65 11.63 0.02 15.30
N GLY A 66 11.00 0.16 16.47
CA GLY A 66 9.82 -0.60 16.89
C GLY A 66 8.51 0.02 16.42
N ALA A 67 8.35 0.21 15.13
CA ALA A 67 7.06 0.57 14.56
C ALA A 67 6.21 -0.69 14.32
N GLU A 68 4.90 -0.56 14.49
CA GLU A 68 3.95 -1.66 14.28
C GLU A 68 3.71 -1.97 12.79
N TYR A 69 4.75 -2.39 12.08
CA TYR A 69 4.69 -2.75 10.65
C TYR A 69 3.64 -3.82 10.38
N THR A 70 3.64 -4.89 11.17
CA THR A 70 2.71 -6.00 10.98
C THR A 70 1.27 -5.54 11.08
N ALA A 71 0.91 -4.78 12.13
CA ALA A 71 -0.44 -4.25 12.30
C ALA A 71 -0.80 -3.29 11.17
N ALA A 72 0.10 -2.39 10.78
CA ALA A 72 -0.15 -1.44 9.70
C ALA A 72 -0.31 -2.13 8.33
N ILE A 73 0.47 -3.17 8.03
CA ILE A 73 0.35 -3.96 6.80
C ILE A 73 -0.99 -4.71 6.78
N TRP A 74 -1.40 -5.30 7.91
CA TRP A 74 -2.70 -5.96 8.01
C TRP A 74 -3.86 -4.98 7.89
N LEU A 75 -3.79 -3.84 8.56
CA LEU A 75 -4.77 -2.76 8.42
C LEU A 75 -4.87 -2.31 6.97
N PHE A 76 -3.74 -2.06 6.30
CA PHE A 76 -3.69 -1.71 4.88
C PHE A 76 -4.37 -2.77 4.00
N MET A 77 -4.05 -4.04 4.19
CA MET A 77 -4.63 -5.12 3.38
C MET A 77 -6.13 -5.28 3.63
N LEU A 78 -6.56 -5.39 4.88
CA LEU A 78 -7.95 -5.66 5.24
C LEU A 78 -8.86 -4.49 4.84
N SER A 79 -8.44 -3.26 5.14
CA SER A 79 -9.21 -2.07 4.77
C SER A 79 -9.20 -1.83 3.25
N GLY A 80 -8.08 -2.06 2.56
CA GLY A 80 -8.01 -1.94 1.11
C GLY A 80 -8.87 -2.97 0.39
N VAL A 81 -8.78 -4.25 0.76
CA VAL A 81 -9.62 -5.32 0.21
C VAL A 81 -11.10 -5.08 0.54
N GLY A 82 -11.40 -4.72 1.79
CA GLY A 82 -12.76 -4.38 2.22
C GLY A 82 -13.35 -3.21 1.43
N THR A 83 -12.56 -2.15 1.20
CA THR A 83 -12.97 -0.99 0.39
C THR A 83 -13.30 -1.40 -1.04
N GLN A 84 -12.46 -2.22 -1.68
CA GLN A 84 -12.70 -2.70 -3.06
C GLN A 84 -14.00 -3.51 -3.17
N LEU A 85 -14.19 -4.48 -2.27
CA LEU A 85 -15.37 -5.36 -2.26
C LEU A 85 -16.66 -4.60 -1.95
N LEU A 86 -16.64 -3.77 -0.90
CA LEU A 86 -17.82 -3.01 -0.50
C LEU A 86 -18.15 -1.90 -1.50
N SER A 87 -17.17 -1.33 -2.20
CA SER A 87 -17.43 -0.36 -3.28
C SER A 87 -18.13 -1.02 -4.46
N ALA A 88 -17.71 -2.23 -4.87
CA ALA A 88 -18.41 -2.98 -5.92
C ALA A 88 -19.83 -3.37 -5.47
N PHE A 89 -19.99 -3.80 -4.22
CA PHE A 89 -21.32 -4.11 -3.69
C PHE A 89 -22.21 -2.86 -3.61
N LEU A 90 -21.68 -1.73 -3.14
CA LEU A 90 -22.37 -0.44 -3.10
C LEU A 90 -22.84 -0.05 -4.49
N TRP A 91 -21.98 -0.20 -5.50
CA TRP A 91 -22.33 0.08 -6.89
C TRP A 91 -23.49 -0.78 -7.38
N LEU A 92 -23.49 -2.09 -7.07
CA LEU A 92 -24.59 -3.00 -7.41
C LEU A 92 -25.91 -2.60 -6.70
N GLN A 93 -25.83 -2.15 -5.45
CA GLN A 93 -27.02 -1.67 -4.73
C GLN A 93 -27.55 -0.37 -5.34
N LEU A 94 -26.68 0.56 -5.72
CA LEU A 94 -27.05 1.80 -6.41
C LEU A 94 -27.72 1.53 -7.76
N THR A 95 -27.12 0.69 -8.61
CA THR A 95 -27.73 0.37 -9.92
C THR A 95 -29.06 -0.35 -9.79
N SER A 96 -29.29 -1.10 -8.70
CA SER A 96 -30.59 -1.71 -8.40
C SER A 96 -31.66 -0.71 -7.90
N LEU A 97 -31.25 0.48 -7.46
CA LEU A 97 -32.14 1.55 -6.99
C LEU A 97 -32.53 2.52 -8.11
N PHE A 98 -31.63 2.77 -9.07
CA PHE A 98 -31.86 3.69 -10.18
C PHE A 98 -33.09 3.37 -11.09
N PRO A 99 -33.46 2.12 -11.41
CA PRO A 99 -34.68 1.86 -12.17
C PRO A 99 -35.97 2.15 -11.40
N ALA A 100 -35.91 2.39 -10.08
CA ALA A 100 -37.07 2.76 -9.25
C ALA A 100 -37.24 4.28 -9.08
N VAL A 101 -36.28 5.10 -9.53
CA VAL A 101 -36.29 6.56 -9.37
C VAL A 101 -36.37 7.22 -10.75
N MET A 102 -37.52 7.09 -11.41
CA MET A 102 -37.83 7.89 -12.60
C MET A 102 -38.24 9.32 -12.17
N PRO A 103 -37.82 10.36 -12.91
CA PRO A 103 -38.16 11.75 -12.59
C PRO A 103 -39.64 12.01 -12.93
N GLY A 104 -40.50 11.84 -11.93
CA GLY A 104 -41.95 12.06 -12.05
C GLY A 104 -42.78 11.47 -10.92
N GLU A 105 -42.28 10.43 -10.25
CA GLU A 105 -42.99 9.71 -9.17
C GLU A 105 -42.20 9.70 -7.85
N VAL A 106 -41.46 10.77 -7.53
CA VAL A 106 -40.75 10.85 -6.24
C VAL A 106 -41.73 11.30 -5.15
N GLN A 107 -42.55 10.36 -4.72
CA GLN A 107 -43.12 10.40 -3.39
C GLN A 107 -42.57 9.17 -2.67
N ILE A 108 -41.46 9.36 -1.95
CA ILE A 108 -40.95 8.39 -0.98
C ILE A 108 -42.09 8.20 0.04
N THR A 109 -42.96 7.24 -0.20
CA THR A 109 -44.25 7.08 0.50
C THR A 109 -44.30 5.82 1.34
N ARG A 110 -43.32 4.92 1.18
CA ARG A 110 -43.26 3.66 1.92
C ARG A 110 -42.05 3.61 2.87
N PRO A 111 -42.24 3.18 4.14
CA PRO A 111 -41.15 3.03 5.12
C PRO A 111 -39.99 2.14 4.64
N GLU A 112 -40.30 1.17 3.78
CA GLU A 112 -39.33 0.23 3.20
C GLU A 112 -38.31 0.91 2.27
N GLU A 113 -38.73 1.94 1.53
CA GLU A 113 -37.85 2.72 0.64
C GLU A 113 -36.90 3.58 1.47
N VAL A 114 -37.40 4.23 2.52
CA VAL A 114 -36.59 5.00 3.48
C VAL A 114 -35.54 4.11 4.13
N GLY A 115 -35.92 2.90 4.58
CA GLY A 115 -35.00 1.93 5.16
C GLY A 115 -33.90 1.50 4.19
N ARG A 116 -34.23 1.30 2.91
CA ARG A 116 -33.25 0.94 1.86
C ARG A 116 -32.29 2.09 1.54
N PHE A 117 -32.78 3.34 1.48
CA PHE A 117 -31.92 4.52 1.32
C PHE A 117 -30.98 4.73 2.51
N LEU A 118 -31.47 4.60 3.73
CA LEU A 118 -30.65 4.68 4.94
C LEU A 118 -29.60 3.56 4.97
N GLY A 119 -29.96 2.35 4.56
CA GLY A 119 -29.04 1.22 4.45
C GLY A 119 -27.90 1.48 3.45
N VAL A 120 -28.21 2.02 2.27
CA VAL A 120 -27.20 2.40 1.28
C VAL A 120 -26.33 3.56 1.78
N GLY A 121 -26.92 4.54 2.46
CA GLY A 121 -26.19 5.63 3.09
C GLY A 121 -25.20 5.14 4.16
N ALA A 122 -25.64 4.24 5.04
CA ALA A 122 -24.77 3.61 6.03
C ALA A 122 -23.65 2.80 5.38
N LEU A 123 -23.94 2.09 4.29
CA LEU A 123 -22.94 1.33 3.54
C LEU A 123 -21.91 2.25 2.88
N ALA A 124 -22.34 3.37 2.30
CA ALA A 124 -21.43 4.38 1.74
C ALA A 124 -20.52 4.99 2.81
N LEU A 125 -21.06 5.30 4.00
CA LEU A 125 -20.27 5.77 5.14
C LEU A 125 -19.27 4.71 5.61
N GLY A 126 -19.66 3.43 5.64
CA GLY A 126 -18.78 2.31 5.96
C GLY A 126 -17.62 2.17 4.96
N VAL A 127 -17.91 2.27 3.66
CA VAL A 127 -16.88 2.29 2.60
C VAL A 127 -15.92 3.47 2.80
N PHE A 128 -16.45 4.66 3.09
CA PHE A 128 -15.64 5.84 3.33
C PHE A 128 -14.73 5.68 4.56
N ALA A 129 -15.25 5.15 5.66
CA ALA A 129 -14.46 4.86 6.86
C ALA A 129 -13.32 3.85 6.57
N LEU A 130 -13.60 2.79 5.81
CA LEU A 130 -12.57 1.84 5.39
C LEU A 130 -11.53 2.47 4.48
N ALA A 131 -11.94 3.32 3.55
CA ALA A 131 -11.02 4.05 2.69
C ALA A 131 -10.09 4.99 3.49
N LEU A 132 -10.62 5.63 4.55
CA LEU A 132 -9.81 6.45 5.46
C LEU A 132 -8.80 5.62 6.25
N VAL A 133 -9.21 4.46 6.79
CA VAL A 133 -8.29 3.54 7.49
C VAL A 133 -7.21 3.04 6.52
N TRP A 134 -7.61 2.71 5.30
CA TRP A 134 -6.68 2.27 4.25
C TRP A 134 -5.67 3.34 3.92
N PHE A 135 -6.12 4.58 3.75
CA PHE A 135 -5.28 5.74 3.51
C PHE A 135 -4.34 6.03 4.69
N ALA A 136 -4.83 5.99 5.93
CA ALA A 136 -4.02 6.23 7.11
C ALA A 136 -2.93 5.16 7.27
N ALA A 137 -3.27 3.88 7.09
CA ALA A 137 -2.31 2.78 7.10
C ALA A 137 -1.27 2.94 5.99
N TRP A 138 -1.69 3.35 4.80
CA TRP A 138 -0.81 3.63 3.67
C TRP A 138 0.18 4.76 3.95
N VAL A 139 -0.28 5.90 4.49
CA VAL A 139 0.58 7.03 4.89
C VAL A 139 1.57 6.62 5.98
N TYR A 140 1.10 5.90 7.00
CA TYR A 140 1.95 5.42 8.09
C TYR A 140 3.04 4.49 7.59
N LEU A 141 2.73 3.55 6.69
CA LEU A 141 3.72 2.65 6.10
C LEU A 141 4.79 3.43 5.32
N ILE A 142 4.39 4.46 4.56
CA ILE A 142 5.36 5.31 3.83
C ILE A 142 6.31 5.99 4.81
N ASP A 143 5.77 6.60 5.86
CA ASP A 143 6.55 7.33 6.86
C ASP A 143 7.57 6.41 7.55
N VAL A 144 7.08 5.30 8.12
CA VAL A 144 7.90 4.40 8.90
C VAL A 144 8.99 3.74 8.05
N PHE A 145 8.68 3.21 6.86
CA PHE A 145 9.71 2.63 5.98
C PHE A 145 10.75 3.66 5.55
N THR A 146 10.33 4.89 5.24
CA THR A 146 11.26 5.95 4.80
C THR A 146 12.18 6.38 5.95
N ARG A 147 11.63 6.52 7.16
CA ARG A 147 12.37 6.86 8.38
C ARG A 147 13.37 5.77 8.76
N ASP A 148 12.94 4.52 8.82
CA ASP A 148 13.77 3.43 9.31
C ASP A 148 14.90 3.10 8.31
N LEU A 149 14.65 3.19 7.01
CA LEU A 149 15.70 3.08 5.99
C LEU A 149 16.71 4.23 6.07
N TYR A 150 16.25 5.45 6.38
CA TYR A 150 17.14 6.58 6.63
C TYR A 150 18.07 6.33 7.82
N LEU A 151 17.52 5.82 8.93
CA LEU A 151 18.29 5.51 10.13
C LEU A 151 19.34 4.42 9.88
N VAL A 152 18.98 3.34 9.18
CA VAL A 152 19.92 2.28 8.78
C VAL A 152 21.03 2.84 7.88
N ARG A 153 20.70 3.74 6.96
CA ARG A 153 21.72 4.40 6.13
C ARG A 153 22.69 5.26 6.96
N VAL A 154 22.20 6.05 7.89
CA VAL A 154 23.06 6.86 8.77
C VAL A 154 24.01 5.95 9.57
N ALA A 155 23.52 4.84 10.10
CA ALA A 155 24.35 3.88 10.84
C ALA A 155 25.39 3.14 9.96
N THR A 156 25.11 2.98 8.67
CA THR A 156 26.00 2.29 7.72
C THR A 156 26.97 3.21 6.99
N GLY A 157 26.75 4.53 7.01
CA GLY A 157 27.60 5.51 6.32
C GLY A 157 27.48 5.46 4.79
N SER A 158 26.40 4.88 4.25
CA SER A 158 26.23 4.71 2.80
C SER A 158 25.95 6.05 2.09
N VAL A 159 26.87 6.45 1.20
CA VAL A 159 26.87 7.77 0.53
C VAL A 159 25.87 7.85 -0.64
N GLY A 160 25.49 6.72 -1.25
CA GLY A 160 24.67 6.65 -2.47
C GLY A 160 23.15 6.64 -2.29
N PHE A 161 22.66 6.56 -1.05
CA PHE A 161 21.22 6.47 -0.74
C PHE A 161 20.70 7.83 -0.26
N ARG A 162 19.72 8.45 -0.90
CA ARG A 162 19.06 9.68 -0.41
C ARG A 162 17.54 9.55 -0.58
N PRO A 163 16.81 9.10 0.45
CA PRO A 163 15.37 9.06 0.39
C PRO A 163 14.85 10.50 0.43
N PHE A 164 13.87 10.82 -0.43
CA PHE A 164 13.08 12.04 -0.27
C PHE A 164 12.21 11.93 0.99
N SER A 165 11.66 13.04 1.48
CA SER A 165 10.83 12.99 2.69
C SER A 165 9.59 12.10 2.48
N ALA A 166 9.10 11.46 3.54
CA ALA A 166 7.86 10.69 3.49
C ALA A 166 6.69 11.53 2.96
N THR A 167 6.61 12.80 3.37
CA THR A 167 5.63 13.78 2.91
C THR A 167 5.66 13.97 1.39
N PHE A 168 6.85 14.01 0.77
CA PHE A 168 6.98 14.10 -0.68
C PHE A 168 6.31 12.92 -1.37
N TYR A 169 6.59 11.69 -0.90
CA TYR A 169 6.00 10.47 -1.47
C TYR A 169 4.49 10.40 -1.28
N VAL A 170 3.98 10.84 -0.14
CA VAL A 170 2.52 10.90 0.12
C VAL A 170 1.84 11.88 -0.82
N ILE A 171 2.31 13.13 -0.88
CA ILE A 171 1.69 14.19 -1.71
C ILE A 171 1.72 13.82 -3.18
N ILE A 172 2.87 13.37 -3.69
CA ILE A 172 2.99 13.07 -5.11
C ILE A 172 2.21 11.80 -5.51
N SER A 173 2.09 10.84 -4.60
CA SER A 173 1.25 9.66 -4.83
C SER A 173 -0.23 10.04 -4.84
N LEU A 174 -0.68 10.98 -4.01
CA LEU A 174 -2.04 11.53 -4.10
C LEU A 174 -2.29 12.22 -5.44
N VAL A 175 -1.38 13.10 -5.87
CA VAL A 175 -1.49 13.83 -7.15
C VAL A 175 -1.52 12.89 -8.35
N THR A 176 -0.80 11.77 -8.27
CA THR A 176 -0.71 10.78 -9.36
C THR A 176 -1.73 9.65 -9.23
N VAL A 177 -2.76 9.81 -8.39
CA VAL A 177 -3.80 8.78 -8.19
C VAL A 177 -3.16 7.42 -7.83
N GLY A 178 -2.23 7.43 -6.89
CA GLY A 178 -1.52 6.25 -6.40
C GLY A 178 -0.45 5.68 -7.33
N PHE A 179 -0.24 6.18 -8.55
CA PHE A 179 0.80 5.60 -9.44
C PHE A 179 2.21 5.75 -8.88
N LEU A 180 2.54 6.91 -8.28
CA LEU A 180 3.88 7.09 -7.70
C LEU A 180 4.11 6.28 -6.41
N TYR A 181 3.07 5.66 -5.85
CA TYR A 181 3.25 4.71 -4.77
C TYR A 181 4.01 3.47 -5.23
N PHE A 182 3.78 2.98 -6.45
CA PHE A 182 4.53 1.86 -7.00
C PHE A 182 5.99 2.21 -7.26
N TYR A 183 6.26 3.47 -7.61
CA TYR A 183 7.62 4.00 -7.66
C TYR A 183 8.27 4.04 -6.28
N TRP A 184 7.52 4.43 -5.24
CA TRP A 184 8.00 4.37 -3.86
C TRP A 184 8.29 2.92 -3.41
N LEU A 185 7.41 1.96 -3.67
CA LEU A 185 7.64 0.53 -3.38
C LEU A 185 8.91 0.02 -4.10
N TYR A 186 9.09 0.40 -5.35
CA TYR A 186 10.30 0.07 -6.12
C TYR A 186 11.54 0.71 -5.49
N SER A 187 11.44 1.98 -5.09
CA SER A 187 12.53 2.72 -4.44
C SER A 187 12.95 2.05 -3.14
N VAL A 188 11.98 1.69 -2.30
CA VAL A 188 12.19 0.96 -1.04
C VAL A 188 12.90 -0.38 -1.27
N TRP A 189 12.44 -1.19 -2.24
CA TRP A 189 13.14 -2.42 -2.60
C TRP A 189 14.57 -2.18 -3.08
N ARG A 190 14.77 -1.19 -3.96
CA ARG A 190 16.08 -0.84 -4.51
C ARG A 190 17.03 -0.41 -3.39
N TRP A 191 16.54 0.40 -2.45
CA TRP A 191 17.31 0.89 -1.33
C TRP A 191 17.75 -0.22 -0.38
N ILE A 192 16.85 -1.14 -0.01
CA ILE A 192 17.22 -2.32 0.77
C ILE A 192 18.26 -3.16 0.04
N SER A 193 18.10 -3.34 -1.28
CA SER A 193 19.07 -4.07 -2.10
C SER A 193 20.46 -3.40 -2.13
N GLN A 194 20.50 -2.06 -2.18
CA GLN A 194 21.74 -1.29 -2.11
C GLN A 194 22.41 -1.40 -0.74
N LEU A 195 21.63 -1.34 0.34
CA LEU A 195 22.15 -1.54 1.69
C LEU A 195 22.76 -2.95 1.82
N LYS A 196 22.05 -4.00 1.41
CA LYS A 196 22.54 -5.40 1.40
C LYS A 196 23.76 -5.64 0.52
N THR A 197 23.99 -4.84 -0.51
CA THR A 197 25.19 -4.97 -1.36
C THR A 197 26.36 -4.20 -0.78
N SER A 198 26.13 -3.04 -0.15
CA SER A 198 27.14 -2.34 0.64
C SER A 198 27.57 -3.11 1.90
N THR A 199 26.74 -4.05 2.37
CA THR A 199 27.05 -4.92 3.52
C THR A 199 27.90 -6.14 3.16
N ARG A 200 28.05 -6.50 1.87
CA ARG A 200 28.97 -7.58 1.50
C ARG A 200 30.39 -7.07 1.74
N LEU A 201 30.98 -7.50 2.86
CA LEU A 201 32.41 -7.42 3.11
C LEU A 201 33.17 -7.80 1.82
N PRO A 202 34.29 -7.14 1.50
CA PRO A 202 35.16 -7.62 0.44
C PRO A 202 35.45 -9.08 0.73
N HIS A 203 35.34 -9.95 -0.28
CA HIS A 203 35.84 -11.31 -0.16
C HIS A 203 37.24 -11.22 0.46
N SER A 204 37.40 -11.87 1.61
CA SER A 204 38.68 -12.10 2.24
C SER A 204 39.66 -12.56 1.16
N SER A 205 40.53 -11.66 0.75
CA SER A 205 41.71 -11.98 -0.04
C SER A 205 42.65 -12.75 0.87
N GLN A 206 42.33 -14.02 1.07
CA GLN A 206 43.22 -15.01 1.67
C GLN A 206 43.69 -15.96 0.57
N GLY A 207 44.94 -15.77 0.16
CA GLY A 207 45.70 -16.68 -0.69
C GLY A 207 47.02 -16.02 -1.12
N PRO A 208 48.17 -16.67 -0.97
CA PRO A 208 49.27 -16.15 -0.15
C PRO A 208 50.29 -15.31 -0.91
N ALA A 209 50.94 -14.40 -0.17
CA ALA A 209 52.30 -14.00 -0.48
C ALA A 209 53.19 -15.24 -0.35
N ALA A 210 53.64 -15.77 -1.49
CA ALA A 210 54.78 -16.67 -1.55
C ALA A 210 55.91 -15.94 -2.29
N GLN A 211 57.08 -16.05 -1.66
CA GLN A 211 58.33 -15.35 -1.88
C GLN A 211 58.97 -15.64 -3.24
#